data_AF-I3Z770-F1
#
_entry.id   AF-I3Z770-F1
#
_cell.length_a   1.000
_cell.length_b   1.000
_cell.length_c   1.000
_cell.angle_alpha   90.00
_cell.angle_beta   90.00
_cell.angle_gamma   90.00
#
_symmetry.space_group_name_H-M   'P 1'
#
loop_
_entity.id
_entity.type
_entity.pdbx_description
1 polymer ?
#
loop_
_entity_poly.entity_id
_entity_poly.type
_entity_poly.pdbx_seq_one_letter_code
_entity_poly.pdbx_strand_id
1 'polypeptide(L)'
;MRRIKPQHYFAFIILCFSLFFFSYAFKFLLSSDFKAHIFLYQDALEKSQILIPPLYYWTVHLFDYVFYFKYEFILSAIVIMSISNVTKYYITKHYLSTEEQNGSIALISFGLVLFMPLVAPFGEGDFWYLGKFTPNIWHNSTTIFAFPFSLFLYIYSVKWLKNPKKSTYLYMLLFGLLTLLAKPSFLFAFIPAFPLFALIVEKKVAKKTIQSSLLSLMLFGLILMQKLILYDLESLKHQFYSLAGRTEIGIAPFKVFLYYSENVGWDILSSFLYLGIIGILFWREIKLE
;
A
#
# COMPACT_ATOMS: atom_id res chain seq x y z
N MET A 1 28.07 -1.64 26.63
CA MET A 1 26.84 -1.89 25.85
C MET A 1 26.31 -0.56 25.32
N ARG A 2 26.28 -0.33 24.00
CA ARG A 2 25.63 0.86 23.43
C ARG A 2 24.12 0.72 23.62
N ARG A 3 23.48 1.66 24.34
CA ARG A 3 22.01 1.69 24.48
C ARG A 3 21.41 1.84 23.08
N ILE A 4 20.50 0.95 22.72
CA ILE A 4 19.73 1.05 21.49
C ILE A 4 18.92 2.35 21.56
N LYS A 5 18.96 3.18 20.51
CA LYS A 5 18.18 4.42 20.47
C LYS A 5 16.67 4.08 20.49
N PRO A 6 15.81 4.87 21.19
CA PRO A 6 14.36 4.66 21.28
C PRO A 6 13.69 4.32 19.94
N GLN A 7 14.10 4.99 18.86
CA GLN A 7 13.59 4.80 17.50
C GLN A 7 13.66 3.36 16.95
N HIS A 8 14.67 2.58 17.35
CA HIS A 8 14.82 1.22 16.86
C HIS A 8 13.89 0.24 17.59
N TYR A 9 13.47 0.58 18.82
CA TYR A 9 12.51 -0.24 19.56
C TYR A 9 11.14 -0.20 18.90
N PHE A 10 10.67 0.97 18.46
CA PHE A 10 9.35 1.07 17.82
C PHE A 10 9.30 0.37 16.45
N ALA A 11 10.34 0.52 15.64
CA ALA A 11 10.48 -0.23 14.40
C ALA A 11 10.49 -1.75 14.63
N PHE A 12 11.17 -2.20 15.68
CA PHE A 12 11.19 -3.61 16.07
C PHE A 12 9.80 -4.10 16.52
N ILE A 13 9.06 -3.30 17.29
CA ILE A 13 7.66 -3.60 17.65
C ILE A 13 6.79 -3.73 16.40
N ILE A 14 6.89 -2.79 15.45
CA ILE A 14 6.15 -2.86 14.18
C ILE A 14 6.52 -4.12 13.40
N LEU A 15 7.80 -4.48 13.36
CA LEU A 15 8.27 -5.70 12.70
C LEU A 15 7.68 -6.95 13.33
N CYS A 16 7.81 -7.11 14.66
CA CYS A 16 7.27 -8.26 15.39
C CYS A 16 5.75 -8.34 15.25
N PHE A 17 5.06 -7.21 15.37
CA PHE A 17 3.61 -7.14 15.16
C PHE A 17 3.23 -7.53 13.74
N SER A 18 3.92 -7.02 12.72
CA SER A 18 3.64 -7.34 11.31
C SER A 18 3.89 -8.82 11.02
N LEU A 19 5.00 -9.39 11.51
CA LEU A 19 5.30 -10.81 11.37
C LEU A 19 4.21 -11.67 12.01
N PHE A 20 3.81 -11.35 13.24
CA PHE A 20 2.73 -12.05 13.93
C PHE A 20 1.40 -11.93 13.17
N PHE A 21 1.03 -10.70 12.80
CA PHE A 21 -0.23 -10.41 12.11
C PHE A 21 -0.32 -11.12 10.77
N PHE A 22 0.69 -11.04 9.91
CA PHE A 22 0.66 -11.70 8.61
C PHE A 22 0.71 -13.22 8.74
N SER A 23 1.49 -13.76 9.69
CA SER A 23 1.46 -15.20 9.98
C SER A 23 0.09 -15.68 10.42
N TYR A 24 -0.55 -14.90 11.31
CA TYR A 24 -1.91 -15.14 11.76
C TYR A 24 -2.91 -15.07 10.58
N ALA A 25 -2.80 -14.04 9.73
CA ALA A 25 -3.67 -13.85 8.58
C ALA A 25 -3.57 -15.01 7.57
N PHE A 26 -2.34 -15.45 7.25
CA PHE A 26 -2.14 -16.63 6.42
C PHE A 26 -2.67 -17.91 7.05
N LYS A 27 -2.72 -18.03 8.39
CA LYS A 27 -3.25 -19.23 9.03
C LYS A 27 -4.77 -19.22 9.08
N PHE A 28 -5.37 -18.12 9.55
CA PHE A 28 -6.77 -18.10 9.99
C PHE A 28 -7.70 -17.21 9.16
N LEU A 29 -7.18 -16.21 8.43
CA LEU A 29 -8.02 -15.23 7.73
C LEU A 29 -8.28 -15.69 6.29
N LEU A 30 -9.26 -16.57 6.13
CA LEU A 30 -9.63 -17.23 4.87
C LEU A 30 -10.03 -16.23 3.76
N SER A 31 -10.57 -15.07 4.12
CA SER A 31 -11.06 -14.05 3.18
C SER A 31 -10.03 -12.96 2.84
N SER A 32 -8.73 -13.21 3.03
CA SER A 32 -7.66 -12.25 2.68
C SER A 32 -7.07 -12.52 1.30
N ASP A 33 -6.65 -11.45 0.60
CA ASP A 33 -6.00 -11.58 -0.72
C ASP A 33 -4.60 -12.22 -0.61
N PHE A 34 -4.06 -12.38 0.59
CA PHE A 34 -2.73 -12.95 0.80
C PHE A 34 -2.59 -14.36 0.24
N LYS A 35 -3.53 -15.26 0.61
CA LYS A 35 -3.55 -16.63 0.10
C LYS A 35 -3.86 -16.67 -1.38
N ALA A 36 -4.82 -15.85 -1.82
CA ALA A 36 -5.21 -15.75 -3.22
C ALA A 36 -4.02 -15.36 -4.11
N HIS A 37 -3.21 -14.38 -3.71
CA HIS A 37 -2.02 -13.99 -4.46
C HIS A 37 -0.95 -15.08 -4.53
N ILE A 38 -0.74 -15.88 -3.49
CA ILE A 38 0.18 -17.03 -3.55
C ILE A 38 -0.36 -18.10 -4.49
N PHE A 39 -1.63 -18.45 -4.36
CA PHE A 39 -2.28 -19.44 -5.22
C PHE A 39 -2.24 -19.04 -6.70
N LEU A 40 -2.60 -17.79 -7.01
CA LEU A 40 -2.53 -17.26 -8.37
C LEU A 40 -1.11 -17.31 -8.94
N TYR A 41 -0.11 -17.09 -8.08
CA TYR A 41 1.27 -17.13 -8.52
C TYR A 41 1.76 -18.56 -8.79
N GLN A 42 1.40 -19.52 -7.93
CA GLN A 42 1.69 -20.94 -8.15
C GLN A 42 1.03 -21.45 -9.44
N ASP A 43 -0.25 -21.14 -9.65
CA ASP A 43 -0.98 -21.49 -10.88
C ASP A 43 -0.34 -20.86 -12.13
N ALA A 44 0.13 -19.61 -12.04
CA ALA A 44 0.86 -18.97 -13.13
C ALA A 44 2.19 -19.67 -13.41
N LEU A 45 2.96 -20.05 -12.38
CA LEU A 45 4.22 -20.78 -12.55
C LEU A 45 4.03 -22.15 -13.20
N GLU A 46 3.02 -22.90 -12.77
CA GLU A 46 2.67 -24.20 -13.37
C GLU A 46 2.33 -24.07 -14.86
N LYS A 47 1.68 -22.97 -15.25
CA LYS A 47 1.34 -22.65 -16.64
C LYS A 47 2.46 -21.95 -17.41
N SER A 48 3.63 -21.73 -16.80
CA SER A 48 4.74 -20.94 -17.36
C SER A 48 4.29 -19.53 -17.79
N GLN A 49 3.34 -18.94 -17.07
CA GLN A 49 2.81 -17.60 -17.28
C GLN A 49 3.46 -16.60 -16.32
N ILE A 50 3.58 -15.34 -16.76
CA ILE A 50 4.08 -14.26 -15.91
C ILE A 50 2.89 -13.55 -15.31
N LEU A 51 2.79 -13.52 -13.99
CA LEU A 51 1.70 -12.79 -13.33
C LEU A 51 1.97 -11.29 -13.32
N ILE A 52 1.00 -10.49 -13.77
CA ILE A 52 1.10 -9.04 -13.86
C ILE A 52 0.14 -8.40 -12.83
N PRO A 53 0.58 -7.40 -12.04
CA PRO A 53 1.90 -6.74 -12.03
C PRO A 53 3.02 -7.60 -11.41
N PRO A 54 4.23 -7.64 -11.99
CA PRO A 54 5.20 -8.70 -11.70
C PRO A 54 6.07 -8.49 -10.45
N LEU A 55 6.29 -7.25 -10.02
CA LEU A 55 7.38 -6.94 -9.08
C LEU A 55 7.19 -7.61 -7.71
N TYR A 56 5.97 -7.65 -7.20
CA TYR A 56 5.68 -8.32 -5.92
C TYR A 56 6.01 -9.82 -6.01
N TYR A 57 5.48 -10.50 -7.03
CA TYR A 57 5.65 -11.94 -7.17
C TYR A 57 7.10 -12.34 -7.42
N TRP A 58 7.81 -11.59 -8.26
CA TRP A 58 9.25 -11.82 -8.48
C TRP A 58 10.07 -11.59 -7.22
N THR A 59 9.72 -10.60 -6.40
CA THR A 59 10.41 -10.37 -5.12
C THR A 59 10.17 -11.52 -4.16
N VAL A 60 8.93 -12.01 -4.06
CA VAL A 60 8.58 -13.19 -3.25
C VAL A 60 9.33 -14.42 -3.73
N HIS A 61 9.33 -14.69 -5.02
CA HIS A 61 10.01 -15.84 -5.62
C HIS A 61 11.52 -15.79 -5.40
N LEU A 62 12.16 -14.65 -5.64
CA LEU A 62 13.59 -14.49 -5.44
C LEU A 62 13.96 -14.71 -3.97
N PHE A 63 13.17 -14.19 -3.04
CA PHE A 63 13.40 -14.40 -1.61
C PHE A 63 13.23 -15.88 -1.23
N ASP A 64 12.18 -16.53 -1.73
CA ASP A 64 11.93 -17.95 -1.49
C ASP A 64 13.05 -18.84 -2.03
N TYR A 65 13.53 -18.53 -3.24
CA TYR A 65 14.64 -19.21 -3.89
C TYR A 65 15.95 -19.10 -3.08
N VAL A 66 16.24 -17.94 -2.52
CA VAL A 66 17.47 -17.71 -1.74
C VAL A 66 17.45 -18.41 -0.39
N PHE A 67 16.30 -18.46 0.29
CA PHE A 67 16.20 -18.97 1.68
C PHE A 67 15.63 -20.38 1.80
N TYR A 68 15.05 -20.93 0.73
CA TYR A 68 14.50 -22.29 0.61
C TYR A 68 13.59 -22.70 1.77
N PHE A 69 12.35 -22.21 1.76
CA PHE A 69 11.37 -22.50 2.81
C PHE A 69 10.53 -23.74 2.52
N LYS A 70 10.08 -24.42 3.59
CA LYS A 70 9.19 -25.59 3.49
C LYS A 70 7.82 -25.26 2.89
N TYR A 71 7.28 -24.07 3.21
CA TYR A 71 6.00 -23.61 2.72
C TYR A 71 6.24 -22.61 1.61
N GLU A 72 6.10 -23.08 0.37
CA GLU A 72 6.41 -22.34 -0.84
C GLU A 72 5.78 -20.94 -0.82
N PHE A 73 6.62 -19.91 -0.94
CA PHE A 73 6.27 -18.48 -1.00
C PHE A 73 5.60 -17.86 0.23
N ILE A 74 4.98 -18.63 1.14
CA ILE A 74 4.21 -18.09 2.28
C ILE A 74 5.11 -17.30 3.22
N LEU A 75 6.22 -17.90 3.68
CA LEU A 75 7.11 -17.24 4.62
C LEU A 75 7.81 -16.04 3.96
N SER A 76 8.18 -16.17 2.69
CA SER A 76 8.72 -15.09 1.86
C SER A 76 7.76 -13.90 1.79
N ALA A 77 6.47 -14.14 1.51
CA ALA A 77 5.45 -13.09 1.49
C ALA A 77 5.26 -12.43 2.86
N ILE A 78 5.21 -13.20 3.95
CA ILE A 78 5.11 -12.66 5.32
C ILE A 78 6.27 -11.72 5.61
N VAL A 79 7.50 -12.14 5.31
CA VAL A 79 8.71 -11.35 5.56
C VAL A 79 8.73 -10.09 4.69
N ILE A 80 8.44 -10.21 3.39
CA ILE A 80 8.42 -9.07 2.47
C ILE A 80 7.37 -8.04 2.89
N MET A 81 6.14 -8.46 3.20
CA MET A 81 5.11 -7.53 3.67
C MET A 81 5.49 -6.87 4.99
N SER A 82 6.13 -7.60 5.91
CA SER A 82 6.60 -7.05 7.18
C SER A 82 7.70 -6.01 6.97
N ILE A 83 8.66 -6.28 6.08
CA ILE A 83 9.70 -5.33 5.70
C ILE A 83 9.08 -4.09 5.04
N SER A 84 8.12 -4.26 4.13
CA SER A 84 7.43 -3.14 3.49
C SER A 84 6.71 -2.25 4.51
N ASN A 85 6.08 -2.82 5.54
CA ASN A 85 5.46 -2.06 6.62
C ASN A 85 6.48 -1.29 7.46
N VAL A 86 7.61 -1.90 7.81
CA VAL A 86 8.69 -1.22 8.55
C VAL A 86 9.33 -0.10 7.72
N THR A 87 9.55 -0.35 6.43
CA THR A 87 10.05 0.67 5.50
C THR A 87 9.06 1.83 5.37
N LYS A 88 7.76 1.54 5.25
CA LYS A 88 6.69 2.54 5.28
C LYS A 88 6.76 3.41 6.54
N TYR A 89 6.96 2.79 7.70
CA TYR A 89 7.16 3.51 8.97
C TYR A 89 8.36 4.46 8.92
N TYR A 90 9.55 3.97 8.54
CA TYR A 90 10.76 4.79 8.50
C TYR A 90 10.65 5.96 7.52
N ILE A 91 10.09 5.74 6.34
CA ILE A 91 9.88 6.80 5.34
C ILE A 91 8.96 7.88 5.92
N THR A 92 7.85 7.46 6.53
CA THR A 92 6.85 8.38 7.08
C THR A 92 7.42 9.17 8.25
N LYS A 93 8.08 8.50 9.20
CA LYS A 93 8.74 9.18 10.33
C LYS A 93 9.77 10.19 9.83
N HIS A 94 10.68 9.77 8.95
CA HIS A 94 11.73 10.65 8.45
C HIS A 94 11.16 11.86 7.72
N TYR A 95 10.15 11.66 6.86
CA TYR A 95 9.51 12.77 6.16
C TYR A 95 8.88 13.77 7.15
N LEU A 96 8.11 13.26 8.11
CA LEU A 96 7.41 14.10 9.09
C LEU A 96 8.35 14.79 10.10
N SER A 97 9.50 14.22 10.43
CA SER A 97 10.48 14.86 11.32
C SER A 97 11.31 15.94 10.63
N THR A 98 11.44 15.86 9.30
CA THR A 98 12.23 16.85 8.51
C THR A 98 11.41 18.03 8.00
N GLU A 99 10.09 17.89 7.88
CA GLU A 99 9.23 18.99 7.49
C GLU A 99 8.75 19.71 8.75
N GLU A 100 8.83 21.04 8.80
CA GLU A 100 8.30 21.86 9.90
C GLU A 100 6.77 21.72 9.96
N GLN A 101 6.29 20.70 10.66
CA GLN A 101 4.86 20.43 10.80
C GLN A 101 4.41 20.61 12.23
N ASN A 102 3.18 21.09 12.39
CA ASN A 102 2.47 21.00 13.66
C ASN A 102 2.42 19.53 14.08
N GLY A 103 2.86 19.19 15.29
CA GLY A 103 2.90 17.82 15.78
C GLY A 103 1.57 17.08 15.63
N SER A 104 0.44 17.78 15.69
CA SER A 104 -0.90 17.20 15.50
C SER A 104 -1.14 16.75 14.05
N ILE A 105 -0.64 17.51 13.07
CA ILE A 105 -0.73 17.17 11.65
C ILE A 105 0.18 15.98 11.35
N ALA A 106 1.40 15.98 11.92
CA ALA A 106 2.29 14.83 11.84
C ALA A 106 1.65 13.58 12.45
N LEU A 107 0.99 13.72 13.60
CA LEU A 107 0.29 12.64 14.28
C LEU A 107 -0.84 12.04 13.44
N ILE A 108 -1.71 12.89 12.89
CA ILE A 108 -2.83 12.46 12.05
C ILE A 108 -2.30 11.79 10.77
N SER A 109 -1.31 12.41 10.12
CA SER A 109 -0.72 11.87 8.89
C SER A 109 -0.08 10.51 9.12
N PHE A 110 0.71 10.38 10.18
CA PHE A 110 1.34 9.12 10.57
C PHE A 110 0.30 8.05 10.90
N GLY A 111 -0.70 8.43 11.69
CA GLY A 111 -1.81 7.57 12.06
C GLY A 111 -2.59 7.06 10.85
N LEU A 112 -2.89 7.93 9.87
CA LEU A 112 -3.59 7.55 8.64
C LEU A 112 -2.75 6.63 7.74
N VAL A 113 -1.44 6.82 7.65
CA VAL A 113 -0.54 5.98 6.83
C VAL A 113 -0.35 4.58 7.43
N LEU A 114 -0.35 4.47 8.76
CA LEU A 114 -0.25 3.18 9.45
C LEU A 114 -1.60 2.55 9.76
N PHE A 115 -2.70 3.29 9.57
CA PHE A 115 -4.05 2.89 9.96
C PHE A 115 -4.38 1.49 9.46
N MET A 116 -4.69 0.61 10.40
CA MET A 116 -5.36 -0.66 10.18
C MET A 116 -6.41 -0.85 11.27
N PRO A 117 -7.59 -1.38 10.97
CA PRO A 117 -8.55 -1.74 12.00
C PRO A 117 -7.97 -2.84 12.88
N LEU A 118 -8.30 -2.81 14.16
CA LEU A 118 -8.02 -3.96 15.02
C LEU A 118 -8.96 -5.10 14.65
N VAL A 119 -8.40 -6.29 14.51
CA VAL A 119 -9.14 -7.51 14.23
C VAL A 119 -9.07 -8.36 15.49
N ALA A 120 -10.24 -8.74 16.02
CA ALA A 120 -10.35 -9.65 17.15
C ALA A 120 -10.60 -11.09 16.66
N PRO A 121 -9.58 -11.97 16.64
CA PRO A 121 -9.64 -13.35 16.15
C PRO A 121 -10.84 -14.20 16.56
N PHE A 122 -11.35 -13.97 17.77
CA PHE A 122 -12.34 -14.83 18.41
C PHE A 122 -13.69 -14.13 18.63
N GLY A 123 -13.82 -12.88 18.19
CA GLY A 123 -15.01 -12.05 18.41
C GLY A 123 -15.63 -11.49 17.13
N GLU A 124 -15.02 -11.76 15.97
CA GLU A 124 -15.46 -11.29 14.67
C GLU A 124 -15.72 -12.48 13.75
N GLY A 125 -16.77 -12.38 12.94
CA GLY A 125 -17.17 -13.38 11.95
C GLY A 125 -16.52 -13.16 10.58
N ASP A 126 -17.17 -13.69 9.55
CA ASP A 126 -16.60 -13.78 8.20
C ASP A 126 -16.38 -12.42 7.54
N PHE A 127 -17.07 -11.37 8.02
CA PHE A 127 -16.97 -10.00 7.51
C PHE A 127 -16.04 -9.08 8.32
N TRP A 128 -15.14 -9.67 9.12
CA TRP A 128 -14.13 -9.03 9.98
C TRP A 128 -13.36 -7.83 9.37
N TYR A 129 -13.31 -7.68 8.05
CA TYR A 129 -12.75 -6.49 7.37
C TYR A 129 -13.73 -5.66 6.53
N LEU A 130 -14.80 -6.26 5.96
CA LEU A 130 -15.72 -5.55 5.05
C LEU A 130 -16.65 -4.58 5.79
N GLY A 131 -16.93 -4.86 7.06
CA GLY A 131 -17.72 -4.01 7.95
C GLY A 131 -16.94 -2.86 8.58
N LYS A 132 -15.67 -2.62 8.23
CA LYS A 132 -14.80 -1.68 8.96
C LYS A 132 -14.35 -0.48 8.13
N PHE A 133 -14.14 0.65 8.80
CA PHE A 133 -13.56 1.84 8.20
C PHE A 133 -12.04 1.69 8.18
N THR A 134 -11.45 1.84 6.99
CA THR A 134 -9.99 1.92 6.85
C THR A 134 -9.63 2.74 5.62
N PRO A 135 -8.70 3.71 5.71
CA PRO A 135 -8.18 4.41 4.55
C PRO A 135 -7.20 3.53 3.75
N ASN A 136 -6.69 2.45 4.35
CA ASN A 136 -5.71 1.55 3.72
C ASN A 136 -6.28 0.15 3.51
N ILE A 137 -5.94 -0.46 2.39
CA ILE A 137 -6.22 -1.88 2.11
C ILE A 137 -5.09 -2.71 2.70
N TRP A 138 -5.25 -3.15 3.95
CA TRP A 138 -4.24 -3.86 4.75
C TRP A 138 -4.28 -5.38 4.58
N HIS A 139 -5.30 -5.93 3.92
CA HIS A 139 -5.44 -7.37 3.63
C HIS A 139 -4.93 -7.76 2.23
N ASN A 140 -4.28 -6.83 1.52
CA ASN A 140 -3.79 -7.06 0.16
C ASN A 140 -2.26 -6.91 0.11
N SER A 141 -1.58 -7.99 -0.27
CA SER A 141 -0.11 -8.07 -0.24
C SER A 141 0.55 -7.14 -1.25
N THR A 142 0.02 -7.05 -2.48
CA THR A 142 0.54 -6.12 -3.50
C THR A 142 0.37 -4.66 -3.07
N THR A 143 -0.70 -4.33 -2.34
CA THR A 143 -0.89 -3.00 -1.74
C THR A 143 0.18 -2.70 -0.72
N ILE A 144 0.35 -3.58 0.27
CA ILE A 144 1.34 -3.41 1.35
C ILE A 144 2.75 -3.26 0.76
N PHE A 145 3.07 -4.06 -0.25
CA PHE A 145 4.35 -4.01 -0.95
C PHE A 145 4.56 -2.72 -1.75
N ALA A 146 3.52 -2.19 -2.40
CA ALA A 146 3.61 -0.97 -3.22
C ALA A 146 3.74 0.32 -2.39
N PHE A 147 3.30 0.33 -1.13
CA PHE A 147 3.24 1.52 -0.28
C PHE A 147 4.56 2.31 -0.21
N PRO A 148 5.72 1.70 0.10
CA PRO A 148 6.99 2.43 0.16
C PRO A 148 7.32 3.17 -1.14
N PHE A 149 7.07 2.56 -2.30
CA PHE A 149 7.33 3.18 -3.60
C PHE A 149 6.42 4.37 -3.86
N SER A 150 5.13 4.25 -3.52
CA SER A 150 4.18 5.37 -3.64
C SER A 150 4.52 6.55 -2.71
N LEU A 151 4.98 6.28 -1.50
CA LEU A 151 5.41 7.33 -0.57
C LEU A 151 6.66 8.04 -1.09
N PHE A 152 7.64 7.31 -1.60
CA PHE A 152 8.79 7.95 -2.23
C PHE A 152 8.40 8.75 -3.47
N LEU A 153 7.53 8.22 -4.34
CA LEU A 153 7.01 8.95 -5.48
C LEU A 153 6.39 10.29 -5.05
N TYR A 154 5.56 10.28 -4.02
CA TYR A 154 4.98 11.50 -3.42
C TYR A 154 6.07 12.47 -2.91
N ILE A 155 6.98 11.99 -2.06
CA ILE A 155 8.04 12.81 -1.45
C ILE A 155 8.92 13.46 -2.51
N TYR A 156 9.36 12.71 -3.52
CA TYR A 156 10.18 13.24 -4.61
C TYR A 156 9.39 14.19 -5.51
N SER A 157 8.08 13.96 -5.70
CA SER A 157 7.22 14.90 -6.42
C SER A 157 7.12 16.24 -5.72
N VAL A 158 6.92 16.25 -4.40
CA VAL A 158 6.91 17.49 -3.59
C VAL A 158 8.27 18.19 -3.63
N LYS A 159 9.37 17.44 -3.43
CA LYS A 159 10.74 17.99 -3.51
C LYS A 159 11.02 18.61 -4.86
N TRP A 160 10.59 17.98 -5.96
CA TRP A 160 10.80 18.47 -7.30
C TRP A 160 9.98 19.73 -7.59
N LEU A 161 8.74 19.82 -7.09
CA LEU A 161 7.93 21.02 -7.21
C LEU A 161 8.56 22.22 -6.50
N LYS A 162 9.09 22.01 -5.29
CA LYS A 162 9.82 23.04 -4.52
C LYS A 162 11.12 23.46 -5.23
N ASN A 163 11.92 22.49 -5.67
CA ASN A 163 13.21 22.74 -6.32
C ASN A 163 13.48 21.71 -7.44
N PRO A 164 13.14 22.02 -8.71
CA PRO A 164 13.28 21.07 -9.80
C PRO A 164 14.73 20.72 -10.09
N LYS A 165 15.10 19.48 -9.79
CA LYS A 165 16.41 18.91 -10.16
C LYS A 165 16.21 17.68 -11.04
N LYS A 166 17.14 17.47 -11.98
CA LYS A 166 17.14 16.28 -12.86
C LYS A 166 17.16 14.98 -12.05
N SER A 167 17.97 14.90 -11.00
CA SER A 167 18.05 13.73 -10.12
C SER A 167 16.70 13.42 -9.45
N THR A 168 16.03 14.44 -8.90
CA THR A 168 14.70 14.30 -8.28
C THR A 168 13.66 13.80 -9.27
N TYR A 169 13.69 14.28 -10.52
CA TYR A 169 12.81 13.79 -11.59
C TYR A 169 13.09 12.33 -11.95
N LEU A 170 14.36 11.91 -12.01
CA LEU A 170 14.73 10.51 -12.24
C LEU A 170 14.27 9.60 -11.10
N TYR A 171 14.32 10.06 -9.84
CA TYR A 171 13.74 9.31 -8.73
C TYR A 171 12.21 9.18 -8.85
N MET A 172 11.50 10.23 -9.26
CA MET A 172 10.06 10.13 -9.52
C MET A 172 9.77 9.12 -10.63
N LEU A 173 10.56 9.11 -11.71
CA LEU A 173 10.44 8.11 -12.78
C LEU A 173 10.63 6.69 -12.22
N LEU A 174 11.73 6.47 -11.48
CA LEU A 174 12.02 5.17 -10.87
C LEU A 174 10.89 4.70 -9.96
N PHE A 175 10.45 5.52 -9.00
CA PHE A 175 9.39 5.13 -8.07
C PHE A 175 8.01 5.04 -8.73
N GLY A 176 7.76 5.80 -9.79
CA GLY A 176 6.59 5.64 -10.65
C GLY A 176 6.58 4.27 -11.34
N LEU A 177 7.71 3.85 -11.91
CA LEU A 177 7.86 2.52 -12.51
C LEU A 177 7.76 1.39 -11.48
N LEU A 178 8.39 1.53 -10.31
CA LEU A 178 8.27 0.53 -9.24
C LEU A 178 6.82 0.43 -8.73
N THR A 179 6.12 1.56 -8.61
CA THR A 179 4.69 1.56 -8.24
C THR A 179 3.83 0.91 -9.33
N LEU A 180 4.10 1.20 -10.60
CA LEU A 180 3.43 0.54 -11.74
C LEU A 180 3.59 -0.98 -11.69
N LEU A 181 4.84 -1.44 -11.52
CA LEU A 181 5.20 -2.86 -11.52
C LEU A 181 4.80 -3.59 -10.23
N ALA A 182 4.51 -2.88 -9.14
CA ALA A 182 3.99 -3.45 -7.90
C ALA A 182 2.46 -3.45 -7.85
N LYS A 183 1.84 -2.29 -8.12
CA LYS A 183 0.39 -2.08 -8.07
C LYS A 183 -0.01 -0.82 -8.87
N PRO A 184 -0.38 -0.96 -10.15
CA PRO A 184 -0.61 0.19 -11.05
C PRO A 184 -1.78 1.07 -10.63
N SER A 185 -2.77 0.54 -9.90
CA SER A 185 -3.95 1.29 -9.45
C SER A 185 -3.62 2.49 -8.55
N PHE A 186 -2.46 2.49 -7.88
CA PHE A 186 -2.01 3.64 -7.08
C PHE A 186 -1.69 4.86 -7.95
N LEU A 187 -1.28 4.63 -9.20
CA LEU A 187 -0.99 5.70 -10.14
C LEU A 187 -2.26 6.38 -10.68
N PHE A 188 -3.44 5.77 -10.54
CA PHE A 188 -4.70 6.40 -10.98
C PHE A 188 -5.03 7.68 -10.24
N ALA A 189 -4.63 7.78 -8.96
CA ALA A 189 -4.73 9.02 -8.21
C ALA A 189 -3.60 9.99 -8.57
N PHE A 190 -2.37 9.49 -8.73
CA PHE A 190 -1.19 10.31 -8.99
C PHE A 190 -1.23 11.01 -10.36
N ILE A 191 -1.57 10.28 -11.43
CA ILE A 191 -1.55 10.73 -12.83
C ILE A 191 -2.37 12.02 -13.04
N PRO A 192 -3.63 12.13 -12.58
CA PRO A 192 -4.37 13.39 -12.70
C PRO A 192 -3.95 14.42 -11.64
N ALA A 193 -3.62 13.99 -10.41
CA ALA A 193 -3.35 14.91 -9.31
C ALA A 193 -2.03 15.67 -9.48
N PHE A 194 -0.96 15.01 -9.93
CA PHE A 194 0.36 15.61 -10.00
C PHE A 194 0.46 16.81 -10.97
N PRO A 195 0.01 16.71 -12.24
CA PRO A 195 0.02 17.85 -13.16
C PRO A 195 -0.97 18.94 -12.75
N LEU A 196 -2.12 18.57 -12.17
CA LEU A 196 -3.06 19.54 -11.62
C LEU A 196 -2.44 20.33 -10.47
N PHE A 197 -1.77 19.66 -9.55
CA PHE A 197 -1.09 20.31 -8.43
C PHE A 197 0.05 21.21 -8.91
N ALA A 198 0.84 20.77 -9.90
CA ALA A 198 1.86 21.60 -10.54
C ALA A 198 1.24 22.86 -11.18
N LEU A 199 0.07 22.74 -11.85
CA LEU A 199 -0.66 23.87 -12.41
C LEU A 199 -1.16 24.84 -11.32
N ILE A 200 -1.70 24.32 -10.21
CA ILE A 200 -2.17 25.14 -9.09
C ILE A 200 -1.02 25.94 -8.46
N VAL A 201 0.12 25.28 -8.23
CA VAL A 201 1.31 25.91 -7.63
C VAL A 201 1.90 26.97 -8.56
N GLU A 202 2.03 26.68 -9.85
CA GLU A 202 2.65 27.59 -10.83
C GLU A 202 1.68 28.69 -11.32
N LYS A 203 0.36 28.50 -11.15
CA LYS A 203 -0.73 29.37 -11.62
C LYS A 203 -0.75 29.62 -13.15
N LYS A 204 0.06 28.87 -13.91
CA LYS A 204 0.17 28.91 -15.37
C LYS A 204 0.74 27.61 -15.91
N VAL A 205 0.65 27.41 -17.23
CA VAL A 205 1.33 26.30 -17.91
C VAL A 205 2.82 26.61 -17.99
N ALA A 206 3.56 26.25 -16.93
CA ALA A 206 5.00 26.42 -16.83
C ALA A 206 5.75 25.14 -17.24
N LYS A 207 7.08 25.22 -17.34
CA LYS A 207 7.95 24.07 -17.58
C LYS A 207 7.66 22.91 -16.60
N LYS A 208 7.40 23.22 -15.33
CA LYS A 208 7.05 22.19 -14.32
C LYS A 208 5.73 21.50 -14.67
N THR A 209 4.70 22.26 -15.03
CA THR A 209 3.40 21.71 -15.45
C THR A 209 3.55 20.79 -16.66
N ILE A 210 4.33 21.21 -17.67
CA ILE A 210 4.59 20.38 -18.86
C ILE A 210 5.32 19.09 -18.47
N GLN A 211 6.41 19.19 -17.70
CA GLN A 211 7.19 18.01 -17.28
C GLN A 211 6.38 17.04 -16.42
N SER A 212 5.55 17.54 -15.49
CA SER A 212 4.64 16.70 -14.69
C SER A 212 3.56 16.01 -15.56
N SER A 213 3.07 16.69 -16.59
CA SER A 213 2.10 16.14 -17.54
C SER A 213 2.74 15.05 -18.41
N LEU A 214 3.97 15.26 -18.88
CA LEU A 214 4.73 14.26 -19.65
C LEU A 214 5.00 13.00 -18.82
N LEU A 215 5.43 13.15 -17.56
CA LEU A 215 5.60 12.00 -16.66
C LEU A 215 4.27 11.24 -16.49
N SER A 216 3.18 11.96 -16.25
CA SER A 216 1.86 11.36 -16.03
C SER A 216 1.33 10.65 -17.28
N LEU A 217 1.52 11.25 -18.46
CA LEU A 217 1.16 10.65 -19.74
C LEU A 217 1.97 9.38 -20.01
N MET A 218 3.27 9.40 -19.74
CA MET A 218 4.12 8.22 -19.88
C MET A 218 3.69 7.10 -18.94
N LEU A 219 3.44 7.39 -17.66
CA LEU A 219 2.94 6.39 -16.71
C LEU A 219 1.57 5.85 -17.12
N PHE A 220 0.67 6.70 -17.61
CA PHE A 220 -0.62 6.29 -18.15
C PHE A 220 -0.48 5.37 -19.37
N GLY A 221 0.40 5.72 -20.31
CA GLY A 221 0.71 4.88 -21.47
C GLY A 221 1.24 3.50 -21.07
N LEU A 222 2.09 3.43 -20.04
CA LEU A 222 2.59 2.17 -19.51
C LEU A 222 1.50 1.33 -18.82
N ILE A 223 0.55 1.95 -18.11
CA ILE A 223 -0.64 1.26 -17.58
C ILE A 223 -1.47 0.69 -18.73
N LEU A 224 -1.71 1.45 -19.79
CA LEU A 224 -2.45 0.97 -20.95
C LEU A 224 -1.73 -0.20 -21.62
N MET A 225 -0.41 -0.12 -21.76
CA MET A 225 0.40 -1.23 -22.29
C MET A 225 0.28 -2.48 -21.41
N GLN A 226 0.37 -2.33 -20.08
CA GLN A 226 0.19 -3.42 -19.13
C GLN A 226 -1.20 -4.04 -19.23
N LYS A 227 -2.24 -3.20 -19.41
CA LYS A 227 -3.61 -3.66 -19.67
C LYS A 227 -3.68 -4.46 -20.97
N LEU A 228 -3.10 -3.97 -22.07
CA LEU A 228 -3.12 -4.71 -23.34
C LEU A 228 -2.45 -6.08 -23.20
N ILE A 229 -1.29 -6.13 -22.53
CA ILE A 229 -0.60 -7.41 -22.24
C ILE A 229 -1.52 -8.35 -21.45
N LEU A 230 -2.13 -7.86 -20.37
CA LEU A 230 -3.04 -8.64 -19.53
C LEU A 230 -4.27 -9.18 -20.28
N TYR A 231 -4.88 -8.38 -21.14
CA TYR A 231 -6.16 -8.71 -21.78
C TYR A 231 -6.01 -9.51 -23.08
N ASP A 232 -4.91 -9.33 -23.80
CA ASP A 232 -4.70 -9.93 -25.13
C ASP A 232 -3.76 -11.15 -25.09
N LEU A 233 -2.86 -11.25 -24.11
CA LEU A 233 -1.86 -12.35 -24.03
C LEU A 233 -2.16 -13.39 -22.94
N GLU A 234 -2.94 -13.05 -21.91
CA GLU A 234 -3.27 -13.99 -20.82
C GLU A 234 -4.71 -14.49 -20.91
N SER A 235 -4.88 -15.82 -20.97
CA SER A 235 -6.16 -16.53 -21.03
C SER A 235 -7.03 -16.39 -19.75
N LEU A 236 -6.60 -15.62 -18.76
CA LEU A 236 -7.27 -15.41 -17.46
C LEU A 236 -8.62 -14.69 -17.57
N LYS A 237 -8.94 -14.15 -18.75
CA LYS A 237 -10.20 -13.45 -19.08
C LYS A 237 -11.45 -14.28 -18.72
N HIS A 238 -11.40 -15.60 -18.84
CA HIS A 238 -12.58 -16.46 -18.62
C HIS A 238 -12.84 -16.83 -17.16
N GLN A 239 -11.85 -16.76 -16.26
CA GLN A 239 -12.02 -17.19 -14.87
C GLN A 239 -12.56 -16.11 -13.93
N PHE A 240 -12.34 -14.83 -14.20
CA PHE A 240 -12.64 -13.76 -13.22
C PHE A 240 -13.67 -12.72 -13.67
N TYR A 241 -13.91 -12.55 -14.97
CA TYR A 241 -14.74 -11.47 -15.51
C TYR A 241 -16.06 -11.93 -16.15
N SER A 242 -16.43 -13.22 -15.99
CA SER A 242 -17.65 -13.79 -16.58
C SER A 242 -18.95 -13.48 -15.83
N LEU A 243 -18.89 -12.78 -14.69
CA LEU A 243 -20.09 -12.32 -13.98
C LEU A 243 -20.61 -11.03 -14.61
N ALA A 244 -21.37 -11.20 -15.70
CA ALA A 244 -22.18 -10.17 -16.34
C ALA A 244 -23.37 -9.75 -15.46
N GLY A 245 -23.08 -9.15 -14.29
CA GLY A 245 -24.07 -8.41 -13.51
C GLY A 245 -24.14 -6.97 -14.00
N ARG A 246 -25.34 -6.42 -14.18
CA ARG A 246 -25.51 -4.99 -14.40
C ARG A 246 -24.98 -4.25 -13.17
N THR A 247 -23.90 -3.50 -13.33
CA THR A 247 -23.35 -2.63 -12.28
C THR A 247 -24.07 -1.29 -12.35
N GLU A 248 -24.88 -0.98 -11.34
CA GLU A 248 -25.53 0.31 -11.20
C GLU A 248 -24.74 1.19 -10.24
N ILE A 249 -24.65 2.49 -10.55
CA ILE A 249 -24.04 3.48 -9.65
C ILE A 249 -25.17 4.09 -8.83
N GLY A 250 -25.18 3.82 -7.52
CA GLY A 250 -26.14 4.39 -6.58
C GLY A 250 -25.45 5.16 -5.45
N ILE A 251 -26.09 6.23 -4.97
CA ILE A 251 -25.68 6.94 -3.76
C ILE A 251 -26.46 6.36 -2.60
N ALA A 252 -25.79 5.56 -1.76
CA ALA A 252 -26.40 4.93 -0.59
C ALA A 252 -25.43 5.00 0.60
N PRO A 253 -25.37 6.15 1.31
CA PRO A 253 -24.42 6.31 2.41
C PRO A 253 -24.65 5.22 3.46
N PHE A 254 -23.55 4.67 3.97
CA PHE A 254 -23.52 3.59 4.97
C PHE A 254 -24.17 2.26 4.56
N LYS A 255 -24.83 2.12 3.40
CA LYS A 255 -25.50 0.88 3.00
C LYS A 255 -24.54 -0.32 3.00
N VAL A 256 -23.34 -0.14 2.44
CA VAL A 256 -22.30 -1.18 2.42
C VAL A 256 -21.79 -1.48 3.82
N PHE A 257 -21.54 -0.44 4.61
CA PHE A 257 -21.08 -0.59 6.00
C PHE A 257 -22.09 -1.35 6.85
N LEU A 258 -23.37 -0.93 6.85
CA LEU A 258 -24.43 -1.59 7.62
C LEU A 258 -24.74 -3.00 7.11
N TYR A 259 -24.49 -3.29 5.83
CA TYR A 259 -24.67 -4.63 5.28
C TYR A 259 -23.59 -5.62 5.76
N TYR A 260 -22.33 -5.16 5.86
CA TYR A 260 -21.20 -6.02 6.26
C TYR A 260 -20.82 -5.90 7.74
N SER A 261 -21.40 -4.95 8.47
CA SER A 261 -21.13 -4.78 9.90
C SER A 261 -21.91 -5.80 10.71
N GLU A 262 -21.20 -6.66 11.41
CA GLU A 262 -21.79 -7.64 12.34
C GLU A 262 -22.11 -6.98 13.69
N ASN A 263 -21.33 -5.96 14.07
CA ASN A 263 -21.57 -5.16 15.25
C ASN A 263 -21.10 -3.72 15.00
N VAL A 264 -22.04 -2.84 14.67
CA VAL A 264 -21.78 -1.43 14.31
C VAL A 264 -20.92 -0.70 15.33
N GLY A 265 -21.19 -0.89 16.63
CA GLY A 265 -20.44 -0.24 17.70
C GLY A 265 -18.99 -0.71 17.76
N TRP A 266 -18.80 -2.04 17.71
CA TRP A 266 -17.47 -2.63 17.68
C TRP A 266 -16.71 -2.30 16.39
N ASP A 267 -17.36 -2.32 15.24
CA ASP A 267 -16.71 -2.05 13.95
C ASP A 267 -16.24 -0.60 13.84
N ILE A 268 -17.03 0.35 14.34
CA ILE A 268 -16.60 1.75 14.46
C ILE A 268 -15.42 1.84 15.44
N LEU A 269 -15.56 1.27 16.64
CA LEU A 269 -14.52 1.36 17.66
C LEU A 269 -13.20 0.73 17.18
N SER A 270 -13.25 -0.50 16.69
CA SER A 270 -12.10 -1.27 16.24
C SER A 270 -11.42 -0.66 15.01
N SER A 271 -12.18 0.05 14.17
CA SER A 271 -11.61 0.85 13.07
C SER A 271 -10.68 1.93 13.60
N PHE A 272 -11.15 2.78 14.53
CA PHE A 272 -10.39 3.96 14.96
C PHE A 272 -9.47 3.73 16.16
N LEU A 273 -9.63 2.62 16.89
CA LEU A 273 -8.87 2.36 18.12
C LEU A 273 -7.36 2.24 17.83
N TYR A 274 -6.97 1.59 16.73
CA TYR A 274 -5.57 1.51 16.32
C TYR A 274 -4.95 2.89 16.07
N LEU A 275 -5.69 3.80 15.42
CA LEU A 275 -5.26 5.17 15.19
C LEU A 275 -4.97 5.90 16.51
N GLY A 276 -5.83 5.72 17.51
CA GLY A 276 -5.63 6.27 18.85
C GLY A 276 -4.37 5.72 19.52
N ILE A 277 -4.17 4.40 19.49
CA ILE A 277 -3.00 3.73 20.11
C ILE A 277 -1.71 4.19 19.44
N ILE A 278 -1.63 4.10 18.11
CA ILE A 278 -0.44 4.51 17.36
C ILE A 278 -0.18 6.00 17.50
N GLY A 279 -1.23 6.82 17.53
CA GLY A 279 -1.10 8.24 17.84
C GLY A 279 -0.42 8.46 19.18
N ILE A 280 -0.94 7.88 20.27
CA ILE A 280 -0.35 8.06 21.61
C ILE A 280 1.12 7.61 21.66
N LEU A 281 1.44 6.48 21.03
CA LEU A 281 2.80 5.94 21.00
C LEU A 281 3.75 6.84 20.20
N PHE A 282 3.32 7.30 19.02
CA PHE A 282 4.14 8.13 18.13
C PHE A 282 4.33 9.56 18.65
N TRP A 283 3.30 10.13 19.31
CA TRP A 283 3.39 11.45 19.93
C TRP A 283 4.50 11.53 20.98
N ARG A 284 4.69 10.45 21.74
CA ARG A 284 5.79 10.34 22.70
C ARG A 284 7.15 10.31 22.01
N GLU A 285 7.24 9.72 20.82
CA GLU A 285 8.50 9.63 20.08
C GLU A 285 8.91 10.97 19.46
N ILE A 286 7.97 11.72 18.86
CA ILE A 286 8.28 13.06 18.31
C ILE A 286 8.77 14.02 19.39
N LYS A 287 8.17 13.98 20.60
CA LYS A 287 8.55 14.89 21.70
C LYS A 287 9.91 14.58 22.35
N LEU A 288 10.50 13.42 22.07
CA LEU A 288 11.77 12.98 22.66
C LEU A 288 12.99 13.32 21.79
N GLU A 289 12.77 13.90 20.61
CA GLU A 289 13.81 14.49 19.74
C GLU A 289 13.83 16.02 19.92
#